data_AF-A0A8H4WYF0-F1
#
_entry.id   AF-A0A8H4WYF0-F1
#
_cell.length_a   1.000
_cell.length_b   1.000
_cell.length_c   1.000
_cell.angle_alpha   90.00
_cell.angle_beta   90.00
_cell.angle_gamma   90.00
#
_symmetry.space_group_name_H-M   'P 1'
#
loop_
_entity.id
_entity.type
_entity.pdbx_description
1 polymer ?
#
loop_
_entity_poly.entity_id
_entity_poly.type
_entity_poly.pdbx_seq_one_letter_code
_entity_poly.pdbx_strand_id
1 'polypeptide(L)'
;MASLPDQNELQLSGNLQNETEILKLDKELELQREEVGKRGQEYAALVAEVGRAPADEMPERERRQRLQKLHDASQRVRSAKRLLAHLKEKRADLQRHAGVKNDREAEC
;
A
#
# COMPACT_ATOMS: atom_id res chain seq x y z
N MET A 1 -6.83 -46.84 9.52
CA MET A 1 -5.83 -46.35 8.56
C MET A 1 -6.29 -44.97 8.11
N ALA A 2 -5.53 -43.90 8.39
CA ALA A 2 -5.86 -42.57 7.89
C ALA A 2 -5.38 -42.49 6.44
N SER A 3 -6.30 -42.29 5.50
CA SER A 3 -5.95 -42.03 4.10
C SER A 3 -5.23 -40.70 4.02
N LEU A 4 -4.07 -40.68 3.36
CA LEU A 4 -3.37 -39.44 3.04
C LEU A 4 -4.27 -38.59 2.12
N PRO A 5 -4.30 -37.26 2.30
CA PRO A 5 -5.09 -36.38 1.45
C PRO A 5 -4.63 -36.51 0.00
N ASP A 6 -5.60 -36.52 -0.91
CA ASP A 6 -5.37 -36.58 -2.34
C ASP A 6 -4.62 -35.32 -2.81
N GLN A 7 -3.74 -35.44 -3.81
CA GLN A 7 -2.96 -34.31 -4.32
C GLN A 7 -3.87 -33.17 -4.80
N ASN A 8 -5.04 -33.52 -5.35
CA ASN A 8 -6.09 -32.56 -5.72
C ASN A 8 -6.63 -31.76 -4.52
N GLU A 9 -6.82 -32.39 -3.37
CA GLU A 9 -7.32 -31.70 -2.16
C GLU A 9 -6.28 -30.72 -1.59
N LEU A 10 -4.99 -31.10 -1.65
CA LEU A 10 -3.88 -30.23 -1.24
C LEU A 10 -3.72 -29.01 -2.17
N GLN A 11 -3.91 -29.20 -3.49
CA GLN A 11 -3.85 -28.12 -4.47
C GLN A 11 -5.03 -27.14 -4.34
N LEU A 12 -6.26 -27.65 -4.22
CA LEU A 12 -7.45 -26.84 -3.97
C LEU A 12 -7.31 -26.01 -2.68
N SER A 13 -6.79 -26.62 -1.61
CA SER A 13 -6.53 -25.92 -0.35
C SER A 13 -5.51 -24.78 -0.53
N GLY A 14 -4.43 -25.02 -1.28
CA GLY A 14 -3.44 -23.98 -1.59
C GLY A 14 -3.97 -22.84 -2.45
N ASN A 15 -4.84 -23.13 -3.41
CA ASN A 15 -5.46 -22.10 -4.26
C ASN A 15 -6.46 -21.24 -3.46
N LEU A 16 -7.29 -21.86 -2.61
CA LEU A 16 -8.20 -21.16 -1.70
C LEU A 16 -7.46 -20.27 -0.69
N GLN A 17 -6.29 -20.72 -0.19
CA GLN A 17 -5.44 -19.91 0.69
C GLN A 17 -4.90 -18.67 -0.04
N ASN A 18 -4.40 -18.83 -1.27
CA ASN A 18 -3.91 -17.71 -2.09
C ASN A 18 -5.03 -16.71 -2.41
N GLU A 19 -6.21 -17.18 -2.80
CA GLU A 19 -7.37 -16.31 -3.05
C GLU A 19 -7.77 -15.52 -1.79
N THR A 20 -7.80 -16.19 -0.64
CA THR A 20 -8.10 -15.55 0.65
C THR A 20 -7.07 -14.48 1.00
N GLU A 21 -5.78 -14.74 0.75
CA GLU A 21 -4.72 -13.76 1.01
C GLU A 21 -4.77 -12.57 0.04
N ILE A 22 -5.09 -12.80 -1.24
CA ILE A 22 -5.31 -11.75 -2.23
C ILE A 22 -6.48 -10.84 -1.81
N LEU A 23 -7.61 -11.42 -1.37
CA LEU A 23 -8.75 -10.65 -0.88
C LEU A 23 -8.41 -9.78 0.34
N LYS A 24 -7.62 -10.32 1.28
CA LYS A 24 -7.12 -9.55 2.44
C LYS A 24 -6.23 -8.40 1.99
N LEU A 25 -5.32 -8.63 1.06
CA LEU A 25 -4.46 -7.59 0.51
C LEU A 25 -5.23 -6.54 -0.27
N ASP A 26 -6.28 -6.91 -1.00
CA ASP A 26 -7.12 -5.95 -1.72
C ASP A 26 -7.82 -4.98 -0.76
N LYS A 27 -8.33 -5.49 0.36
CA LYS A 27 -8.88 -4.65 1.43
C LYS A 27 -7.82 -3.73 2.06
N GLU A 28 -6.63 -4.27 2.32
CA GLU A 28 -5.53 -3.47 2.89
C GLU A 28 -5.04 -2.39 1.91
N LEU A 29 -4.97 -2.71 0.62
CA LEU A 29 -4.65 -1.77 -0.46
C LEU A 29 -5.67 -0.64 -0.57
N GLU A 30 -6.96 -0.94 -0.41
CA GLU A 30 -8.03 0.07 -0.40
C GLU A 30 -7.85 1.05 0.76
N LEU A 31 -7.71 0.53 1.98
CA LEU A 31 -7.46 1.35 3.17
C LEU A 31 -6.20 2.22 3.01
N GLN A 32 -5.13 1.64 2.45
CA GLN A 32 -3.88 2.37 2.27
C GLN A 32 -3.98 3.44 1.16
N ARG A 33 -4.82 3.24 0.13
CA ARG A 33 -5.10 4.27 -0.89
C ARG A 33 -5.83 5.45 -0.27
N GLU A 34 -6.85 5.19 0.55
CA GLU A 34 -7.56 6.25 1.27
C GLU A 34 -6.62 7.04 2.17
N GLU A 35 -5.75 6.36 2.92
CA GLU A 35 -4.79 7.00 3.82
C GLU A 35 -3.78 7.87 3.05
N VAL A 36 -3.27 7.40 1.90
CA VAL A 36 -2.42 8.23 1.02
C VAL A 36 -3.19 9.46 0.52
N GLY A 37 -4.48 9.30 0.19
CA GLY A 37 -5.35 10.39 -0.23
C GLY A 37 -5.52 11.45 0.87
N LYS A 38 -5.91 11.01 2.07
CA LYS A 38 -6.09 11.88 3.26
C LYS A 38 -4.81 12.66 3.58
N ARG A 39 -3.67 11.97 3.71
CA ARG A 39 -2.38 12.62 3.95
C ARG A 39 -1.96 13.56 2.82
N GLY A 40 -2.27 13.22 1.57
CA GLY A 40 -2.02 14.07 0.42
C GLY A 40 -2.80 15.38 0.48
N GLN A 41 -4.07 15.32 0.90
CA GLN A 41 -4.92 16.50 1.12
C GLN A 41 -4.41 17.37 2.26
N GLU A 42 -4.03 16.78 3.40
CA GLU A 42 -3.40 17.49 4.53
C GLU A 42 -2.12 18.21 4.10
N TYR A 43 -1.26 17.51 3.36
CA TYR A 43 -0.03 18.10 2.83
C TYR A 43 -0.32 19.26 1.88
N ALA A 44 -1.27 19.10 0.95
CA ALA A 44 -1.65 20.17 0.03
C ALA A 44 -2.22 21.41 0.76
N ALA A 45 -3.02 21.21 1.80
CA ALA A 45 -3.52 22.30 2.64
C ALA A 45 -2.38 23.05 3.34
N LEU A 46 -1.40 22.32 3.91
CA LEU A 46 -0.22 22.92 4.51
C LEU A 46 0.65 23.67 3.49
N VAL A 47 0.84 23.15 2.28
CA VAL A 47 1.54 23.87 1.20
C VAL A 47 0.84 25.20 0.90
N ALA A 48 -0.49 25.19 0.78
CA ALA A 48 -1.27 26.39 0.51
C ALA A 48 -1.18 27.41 1.66
N GLU A 49 -1.21 26.96 2.91
CA GLU A 49 -1.04 27.82 4.09
C GLU A 49 0.35 28.47 4.13
N VAL A 50 1.40 27.69 3.86
CA VAL A 50 2.78 28.19 3.84
C VAL A 50 3.02 29.15 2.66
N GLY A 51 2.46 28.85 1.47
CA GLY A 51 2.66 29.65 0.26
C GLY A 51 1.89 30.97 0.23
N ARG A 52 0.86 31.15 1.06
CA ARG A 52 0.07 32.39 1.15
C ARG A 52 0.71 33.48 2.00
N ALA A 53 1.66 33.13 2.86
CA ALA A 53 2.30 34.10 3.72
C ALA A 53 3.52 34.73 3.01
N PRO A 54 3.60 36.06 2.87
CA PRO A 54 4.79 36.70 2.32
C PRO A 54 6.01 36.35 3.17
N ALA A 55 7.06 35.85 2.52
CA ALA A 55 8.26 35.32 3.19
C ALA A 55 8.98 36.37 4.03
N ASP A 56 8.78 37.65 3.71
CA ASP A 56 9.49 38.80 4.27
C ASP A 56 8.78 39.37 5.53
N GLU A 57 7.54 38.96 5.80
CA GLU A 57 6.76 39.43 6.96
C GLU A 57 6.77 38.44 8.13
N MET A 58 7.35 37.24 7.94
CA MET A 58 7.30 36.17 8.92
C MET A 58 8.59 36.08 9.74
N PRO A 59 8.53 36.09 11.09
CA PRO A 59 9.70 35.84 11.92
C PRO A 59 10.39 34.52 11.54
N GLU A 60 11.72 34.52 11.49
CA GLU A 60 12.50 33.37 11.01
C GLU A 60 12.16 32.07 11.75
N ARG A 61 11.92 32.16 13.07
CA ARG A 61 11.52 31.02 13.90
C ARG A 61 10.21 30.39 13.42
N GLU A 62 9.22 31.23 13.09
CA GLU A 62 7.91 30.77 12.63
C GLU A 62 8.01 30.15 11.24
N ARG A 63 8.80 30.77 10.35
CA ARG A 63 9.12 30.21 9.02
C ARG A 63 9.75 28.83 9.13
N ARG A 64 10.74 28.64 10.01
CA ARG A 64 11.38 27.33 10.25
C ARG A 64 10.38 26.30 10.76
N GLN A 65 9.50 26.67 11.70
CA GLN A 65 8.46 25.76 12.21
C GLN A 65 7.46 25.34 11.12
N ARG A 66 7.03 26.27 10.27
CA ARG A 66 6.14 25.97 9.14
C ARG A 66 6.79 25.04 8.12
N LEU A 67 8.05 25.30 7.75
CA LEU A 67 8.81 24.42 6.86
C LEU A 67 9.03 23.03 7.46
N GLN A 68 9.27 22.94 8.77
CA GLN A 68 9.38 21.65 9.46
C GLN A 68 8.07 20.86 9.40
N LYS A 69 6.93 21.48 9.73
CA LYS A 69 5.61 20.84 9.62
C LYS A 69 5.34 20.34 8.20
N LEU A 70 5.68 21.15 7.20
CA LEU A 70 5.53 20.78 5.79
C LEU A 70 6.41 19.59 5.42
N HIS A 71 7.67 19.59 5.86
CA HIS A 71 8.58 18.46 5.67
C HIS A 71 8.01 17.19 6.30
N ASP A 72 7.54 17.24 7.54
CA ASP A 72 7.01 16.06 8.24
C ASP A 72 5.73 15.53 7.60
N ALA A 73 4.85 16.41 7.12
CA ALA A 73 3.69 16.02 6.32
C ALA A 73 4.12 15.34 5.01
N SER A 74 5.12 15.88 4.30
CA SER A 74 5.64 15.27 3.08
C SER A 74 6.21 13.87 3.32
N GLN A 75 6.89 13.66 4.44
CA GLN A 75 7.45 12.36 4.82
C GLN A 75 6.34 11.35 5.09
N ARG A 76 5.28 11.76 5.80
CA ARG A 76 4.11 10.91 6.06
C ARG A 76 3.42 10.43 4.77
N VAL A 77 3.29 11.31 3.76
CA VAL A 77 2.77 10.93 2.43
C VAL A 77 3.71 9.95 1.74
N ARG A 78 5.03 10.22 1.74
CA ARG A 78 6.02 9.34 1.11
C ARG A 78 6.02 7.94 1.72
N SER A 79 6.02 7.83 3.05
CA SER A 79 5.97 6.55 3.75
C SER A 79 4.69 5.78 3.42
N ALA A 80 3.54 6.46 3.38
CA ALA A 80 2.28 5.83 3.02
C ALA A 80 2.28 5.31 1.57
N LYS A 81 2.88 6.07 0.63
CA LYS A 81 3.06 5.64 -0.77
C LYS A 81 3.99 4.43 -0.90
N ARG A 82 5.07 4.37 -0.11
CA ARG A 82 5.98 3.21 -0.09
C ARG A 82 5.28 1.94 0.38
N LEU A 83 4.50 2.04 1.45
CA LEU A 83 3.70 0.91 1.93
C LEU A 83 2.69 0.46 0.86
N LEU A 84 1.99 1.40 0.22
CA LEU A 84 1.07 1.08 -0.87
C LEU A 84 1.77 0.35 -2.03
N ALA A 85 2.98 0.77 -2.40
CA ALA A 85 3.76 0.12 -3.45
C ALA A 85 4.17 -1.31 -3.04
N HIS A 86 4.63 -1.49 -1.81
CA HIS A 86 5.00 -2.81 -1.30
C HIS A 86 3.81 -3.80 -1.28
N LEU A 87 2.63 -3.33 -0.85
CA LEU A 87 1.41 -4.16 -0.87
C LEU A 87 1.00 -4.55 -2.30
N LYS A 88 1.19 -3.66 -3.28
CA LYS A 88 0.92 -3.95 -4.70
C LYS A 88 1.87 -5.01 -5.24
N GLU A 89 3.15 -4.93 -4.87
CA GLU A 89 4.16 -5.92 -5.24
C GLU A 89 3.82 -7.29 -4.64
N LYS A 90 3.55 -7.35 -3.33
CA LYS A 90 3.14 -8.59 -2.66
C LYS A 90 1.90 -9.22 -3.31
N ARG A 91 0.90 -8.41 -3.67
CA ARG A 91 -0.29 -8.90 -4.37
C ARG A 91 0.06 -9.48 -5.74
N ALA A 92 0.89 -8.77 -6.52
CA ALA A 92 1.31 -9.22 -7.84
C ALA A 92 2.09 -10.55 -7.74
N ASP A 93 2.91 -10.72 -6.72
CA ASP A 93 3.65 -11.97 -6.45
C ASP A 93 2.70 -13.13 -6.20
N LEU A 94 1.71 -12.95 -5.32
CA LEU A 94 0.71 -13.98 -5.05
C LEU A 94 -0.10 -14.33 -6.30
N GLN A 95 -0.46 -13.34 -7.12
CA GLN A 95 -1.16 -13.59 -8.38
C GLN A 95 -0.31 -14.37 -9.39
N ARG A 96 0.99 -14.07 -9.49
CA ARG A 96 1.92 -14.83 -10.33
C ARG A 96 2.04 -16.28 -9.85
N HIS A 97 2.16 -16.51 -8.55
CA HIS A 97 2.26 -17.87 -8.00
C HIS A 97 0.95 -18.65 -8.08
N ALA A 98 -0.20 -17.98 -8.01
CA ALA A 98 -1.50 -18.59 -8.26
C ALA A 98 -1.69 -18.94 -9.75
N GLY A 99 -1.30 -18.04 -10.67
CA GLY A 99 -1.41 -18.24 -12.12
C GLY A 99 -0.45 -19.29 -12.69
N VAL A 100 0.80 -19.33 -12.21
CA VAL A 100 1.83 -20.29 -12.67
C VAL A 100 1.48 -21.74 -12.31
N LYS A 101 0.61 -21.99 -11.33
CA LYS A 101 0.13 -23.34 -11.03
C LYS A 101 -0.92 -23.84 -12.03
N ASN A 102 -1.80 -22.96 -12.51
CA ASN A 102 -2.83 -23.34 -13.49
C ASN A 102 -2.24 -23.62 -14.88
N ASP A 103 -1.21 -22.88 -15.29
CA ASP A 103 -0.61 -23.06 -16.64
C ASP A 103 0.18 -24.38 -16.76
N ARG A 104 0.77 -24.88 -15.66
CA ARG A 104 1.48 -26.18 -15.66
C ARG A 104 0.56 -27.40 -15.66
N GLU A 105 -0.70 -27.24 -15.26
CA GLU A 105 -1.71 -28.31 -15.29
C GLU A 105 -2.41 -28.44 -16.65
N ALA A 106 -2.27 -27.44 -17.53
CA ALA A 106 -2.81 -27.47 -18.90
C ALA A 106 -1.88 -28.13 -19.93
N GLU A 107 -0.65 -28.55 -19.54
CA GLU A 107 0.37 -29.12 -20.44
C GLU A 107 0.71 -30.62 -20.19
N CYS A 108 -0.06 -31.36 -19.39
CA CYS A 108 0.11 -32.81 -19.21
C CYS A 108 -1.11 -33.60 -19.70
#